data_AF-A2DZZ5-F1
#
_entry.id   AF-A2DZZ5-F1
#
_cell.length_a   1.000
_cell.length_b   1.000
_cell.length_c   1.000
_cell.angle_alpha   90.00
_cell.angle_beta   90.00
_cell.angle_gamma   90.00
#
_symmetry.space_group_name_H-M   'P 1'
#
loop_
_entity.id
_entity.type
_entity.pdbx_description
1 polymer ?
#
loop_
_entity_poly.entity_id
_entity_poly.type
_entity_poly.pdbx_seq_one_letter_code
_entity_poly.pdbx_strand_id
1 'polypeptide(L)'
;MDYNYDIETAKSNDDYYFYFAYGSNMNLEQMSVRCPTGIKIGKGVLHNYQVVEAKYADIDETMMENVNGLVWKVNKNELKNLDAYESYPEQYFRFIQKIDVNGKLIQCIIYKMTKEYRDKKKNIHYSEEYKCACRKGAEDNGIPSVF
;
A
#
# COMPACT_ATOMS: atom_id res chain seq x y z
N MET A 1 -5.20 10.46 16.44
CA MET A 1 -4.31 10.85 15.33
C MET A 1 -5.20 11.27 14.18
N ASP A 2 -4.84 12.37 13.55
CA ASP A 2 -5.62 12.94 12.46
C ASP A 2 -5.01 12.48 11.13
N TYR A 3 -5.53 11.38 10.61
CA TYR A 3 -5.21 10.94 9.26
C TYR A 3 -5.78 11.95 8.26
N ASN A 4 -5.01 12.29 7.21
CA ASN A 4 -5.54 13.04 6.07
C ASN A 4 -6.34 12.09 5.18
N TYR A 5 -7.64 12.34 5.01
CA TYR A 5 -8.53 11.53 4.18
C TYR A 5 -8.83 12.16 2.80
N ASP A 6 -8.30 13.35 2.52
CA ASP A 6 -8.54 14.07 1.27
C ASP A 6 -7.69 13.48 0.13
N ILE A 7 -8.29 12.58 -0.64
CA ILE A 7 -7.63 11.90 -1.76
C ILE A 7 -7.21 12.85 -2.88
N GLU A 8 -7.80 14.04 -2.98
CA GLU A 8 -7.43 14.99 -4.03
C GLU A 8 -6.00 15.51 -3.82
N THR A 9 -5.47 15.45 -2.60
CA THR A 9 -4.06 15.78 -2.32
C THR A 9 -3.08 14.76 -2.91
N ALA A 10 -3.52 13.52 -3.17
CA ALA A 10 -2.70 12.50 -3.83
C ALA A 10 -2.88 12.46 -5.36
N LYS A 11 -3.68 13.39 -5.91
CA LYS A 11 -3.99 13.45 -7.33
C LYS A 11 -2.88 14.14 -8.12
N SER A 12 -2.49 13.55 -9.25
CA SER A 12 -1.53 14.13 -10.18
C SER A 12 -2.20 15.04 -11.20
N ASN A 13 -1.38 15.84 -11.91
CA ASN A 13 -1.86 16.82 -12.90
C ASN A 13 -2.62 16.20 -14.09
N ASP A 14 -2.46 14.90 -14.33
CA ASP A 14 -3.12 14.14 -15.40
C ASP A 14 -4.31 13.29 -14.90
N ASP A 15 -4.89 13.65 -13.74
CA ASP A 15 -6.07 13.01 -13.15
C ASP A 15 -5.89 11.54 -12.70
N TYR A 16 -4.65 11.13 -12.40
CA TYR A 16 -4.34 9.87 -11.71
C TYR A 16 -4.15 10.13 -10.21
N TYR A 17 -4.16 9.08 -9.41
CA TYR A 17 -3.84 9.11 -7.99
C TYR A 17 -2.56 8.33 -7.74
N PHE A 18 -1.68 8.88 -6.89
CA PHE A 18 -0.54 8.13 -6.40
C PHE A 18 -0.98 7.18 -5.29
N TYR A 19 -0.59 5.92 -5.39
CA TYR A 19 -0.92 4.84 -4.47
C TYR A 19 0.36 4.14 -4.03
N PHE A 20 0.55 3.95 -2.72
CA PHE A 20 1.70 3.25 -2.15
C PHE A 20 1.31 1.86 -1.66
N ALA A 21 1.91 0.85 -2.28
CA ALA A 21 1.77 -0.56 -1.93
C ALA A 21 2.94 -1.03 -1.07
N TYR A 22 2.64 -1.69 0.05
CA TYR A 22 3.63 -2.28 0.96
C TYR A 22 3.40 -3.78 1.22
N GLY A 23 2.47 -4.39 0.48
CA GLY A 23 2.12 -5.81 0.56
C GLY A 23 1.94 -6.43 -0.82
N SER A 24 0.91 -7.26 -1.00
CA SER A 24 0.71 -8.02 -2.25
C SER A 24 0.55 -7.15 -3.51
N ASN A 25 0.10 -5.89 -3.39
CA ASN A 25 0.04 -4.93 -4.50
C ASN A 25 1.43 -4.42 -4.97
N MET A 26 2.54 -4.90 -4.39
CA MET A 26 3.87 -4.74 -4.99
C MET A 26 4.10 -5.71 -6.16
N ASN A 27 3.32 -6.80 -6.21
CA ASN A 27 3.41 -7.81 -7.26
C ASN A 27 2.83 -7.27 -8.59
N LEU A 28 3.67 -7.24 -9.63
CA LEU A 28 3.32 -6.65 -10.92
C LEU A 28 2.19 -7.42 -11.64
N GLU A 29 2.18 -8.76 -11.54
CA GLU A 29 1.15 -9.60 -12.16
C GLU A 29 -0.20 -9.35 -11.52
N GLN A 30 -0.26 -9.31 -10.19
CA GLN A 30 -1.51 -9.00 -9.48
C GLN A 30 -1.98 -7.57 -9.76
N MET A 31 -1.05 -6.60 -9.80
CA MET A 31 -1.38 -5.23 -10.14
C MET A 31 -1.88 -5.06 -11.56
N SER A 32 -1.39 -5.85 -12.53
CA SER A 32 -1.91 -5.81 -13.90
C SER A 32 -3.37 -6.23 -14.02
N VAL A 33 -3.86 -7.06 -13.09
CA VAL A 33 -5.28 -7.47 -13.02
C VAL A 33 -6.12 -6.39 -12.34
N ARG A 34 -5.63 -5.84 -11.22
CA ARG A 34 -6.37 -4.84 -10.42
C ARG A 34 -6.40 -3.46 -11.09
N CYS A 35 -5.26 -3.06 -11.65
CA CYS A 35 -4.99 -1.78 -12.29
C CYS A 35 -4.33 -1.98 -13.68
N PRO A 36 -5.09 -2.37 -14.72
CA PRO A 36 -4.53 -2.73 -16.03
C PRO A 36 -3.76 -1.62 -16.75
N THR A 37 -4.04 -0.37 -16.42
CA THR A 37 -3.38 0.84 -16.94
C THR A 37 -2.53 1.54 -15.87
N GLY A 38 -2.33 0.90 -14.72
CA GLY A 38 -1.54 1.41 -13.61
C GLY A 38 -0.08 1.60 -14.01
N ILE A 39 0.48 2.76 -13.68
CA ILE A 39 1.85 3.13 -14.05
C ILE A 39 2.75 2.96 -12.84
N LYS A 40 3.78 2.11 -12.95
CA LYS A 40 4.80 1.98 -11.92
C LYS A 40 5.68 3.23 -11.86
N ILE A 41 5.71 3.90 -10.72
CA ILE A 41 6.53 5.11 -10.51
C ILE A 41 7.91 4.73 -9.97
N GLY A 42 7.96 3.81 -9.02
CA GLY A 42 9.21 3.31 -8.46
C GLY A 42 9.12 3.01 -6.97
N LYS A 43 10.27 2.67 -6.39
CA LYS A 43 10.39 2.41 -4.95
C LYS A 43 10.05 3.66 -4.14
N GLY A 44 9.25 3.47 -3.10
CA GLY A 44 8.92 4.49 -2.13
C GLY A 44 9.33 4.08 -0.72
N VAL A 45 9.61 5.07 0.13
CA VAL A 45 9.87 4.89 1.56
C VAL A 45 8.84 5.68 2.36
N LEU A 46 8.08 4.97 3.18
CA LEU A 46 7.19 5.53 4.19
C LEU A 46 7.96 5.62 5.51
N HIS A 47 8.23 6.85 5.97
CA HIS A 47 9.01 7.08 7.18
C HIS A 47 8.19 6.95 8.45
N ASN A 48 8.81 6.40 9.49
CA ASN A 48 8.23 6.23 10.83
C ASN A 48 7.06 5.24 10.87
N TYR A 49 7.16 4.16 10.09
CA TYR A 49 6.21 3.06 10.08
C TYR A 49 6.95 1.71 10.00
N GLN A 50 6.29 0.66 10.46
CA GLN A 50 6.70 -0.74 10.32
C GLN A 50 5.57 -1.56 9.73
N VAL A 51 5.91 -2.64 9.01
CA VAL A 51 4.92 -3.62 8.55
C VAL A 51 4.58 -4.56 9.71
N VAL A 52 3.29 -4.81 9.92
CA VAL A 52 2.77 -5.76 10.92
C VAL A 52 1.89 -6.82 10.25
N GLU A 53 1.85 -8.00 10.85
CA GLU A 53 1.08 -9.14 10.36
C GLU A 53 -0.26 -9.24 11.08
N ALA A 54 -1.35 -9.30 10.31
CA ALA A 54 -2.69 -9.62 10.81
C ALA A 54 -3.52 -10.32 9.72
N LYS A 55 -3.17 -11.56 9.36
CA LYS A 55 -3.61 -12.31 8.15
C LYS A 55 -3.07 -11.75 6.83
N TYR A 56 -3.04 -10.43 6.68
CA TYR A 56 -2.44 -9.71 5.55
C TYR A 56 -1.56 -8.56 6.06
N ALA A 57 -0.79 -7.95 5.15
CA ALA A 57 0.10 -6.85 5.50
C ALA A 57 -0.72 -5.66 6.00
N ASP A 58 -0.23 -5.06 7.07
CA ASP A 58 -0.73 -3.80 7.60
C ASP A 58 0.47 -2.99 8.13
N ILE A 59 0.26 -1.75 8.55
CA ILE A 59 1.34 -0.87 9.03
C ILE A 59 1.02 -0.28 10.39
N ASP A 60 2.03 -0.05 11.22
CA ASP A 60 1.93 0.75 12.44
C ASP A 60 3.01 1.81 12.51
N GLU A 61 2.69 2.88 13.22
CA GLU A 61 3.63 3.98 13.45
C GLU A 61 4.72 3.54 14.43
N THR A 62 5.94 3.97 14.15
CA THR A 62 7.12 3.72 14.98
C THR A 62 8.17 4.78 14.70
N MET A 63 8.98 5.16 15.68
CA MET A 63 10.06 6.14 15.49
C MET A 63 11.38 5.50 14.99
N MET A 64 11.40 4.19 14.81
CA MET A 64 12.65 3.43 14.59
C MET A 64 12.75 2.78 13.22
N GLU A 65 11.65 2.65 12.48
CA GLU A 65 11.62 1.90 11.22
C GLU A 65 10.98 2.70 10.07
N ASN A 66 11.20 2.19 8.86
CA ASN A 66 10.59 2.70 7.65
C ASN A 66 10.04 1.54 6.82
N VAL A 67 8.89 1.74 6.18
CA VAL A 67 8.31 0.77 5.26
C VAL A 67 8.80 1.06 3.85
N ASN A 68 9.46 0.08 3.23
CA ASN A 68 9.80 0.13 1.82
C ASN A 68 8.65 -0.47 1.02
N GLY A 69 8.27 0.18 -0.08
CA GLY A 69 7.16 -0.28 -0.92
C GLY A 69 7.27 0.25 -2.34
N LEU A 70 6.20 0.09 -3.10
CA LEU A 70 6.11 0.46 -4.50
C LEU A 70 5.03 1.53 -4.71
N VAL A 71 5.40 2.63 -5.38
CA VAL A 71 4.48 3.69 -5.75
C VAL A 71 3.96 3.45 -7.16
N TRP A 72 2.64 3.55 -7.28
CA TRP A 72 1.88 3.45 -8.52
C TRP A 72 1.15 4.77 -8.79
N LYS A 73 0.91 5.07 -10.06
CA LYS A 73 -0.19 5.95 -10.48
C LYS A 73 -1.33 5.08 -10.97
N VAL A 74 -2.53 5.33 -10.45
CA VAL A 74 -3.76 4.61 -10.82
C VAL A 74 -4.83 5.61 -11.19
N ASN A 75 -5.63 5.30 -12.21
CA ASN A 75 -6.74 6.16 -12.59
C ASN A 75 -7.92 6.01 -11.60
N LYS A 76 -8.95 6.85 -11.75
CA LYS A 76 -10.12 6.84 -10.85
C LYS A 76 -10.87 5.49 -10.80
N ASN A 77 -10.95 4.76 -11.91
CA ASN A 77 -11.64 3.46 -11.94
C ASN A 77 -10.78 2.37 -11.29
N GLU A 78 -9.47 2.41 -11.48
CA GLU A 78 -8.52 1.50 -10.83
C GLU A 78 -8.48 1.72 -9.32
N LEU A 79 -8.57 2.97 -8.86
CA LEU A 79 -8.72 3.26 -7.44
C LEU A 79 -10.00 2.62 -6.86
N LYS A 80 -11.12 2.58 -7.61
CA LYS A 80 -12.33 1.87 -7.18
C LYS A 80 -12.13 0.36 -7.14
N ASN A 81 -11.35 -0.20 -8.06
CA ASN A 81 -11.00 -1.63 -8.02
C ASN A 81 -10.17 -1.96 -6.78
N LEU A 82 -9.23 -1.08 -6.41
CA LEU A 82 -8.48 -1.19 -5.17
C LEU A 82 -9.38 -1.06 -3.94
N ASP A 83 -10.28 -0.06 -3.91
CA ASP A 83 -11.27 0.08 -2.82
C ASP A 83 -12.09 -1.20 -2.64
N ALA A 84 -12.54 -1.83 -3.73
CA ALA A 84 -13.27 -3.10 -3.67
C ALA A 84 -12.37 -4.27 -3.20
N TYR A 85 -11.14 -4.34 -3.68
CA TYR A 85 -10.19 -5.39 -3.31
C TYR A 85 -9.82 -5.33 -1.82
N GLU A 86 -9.58 -4.13 -1.29
CA GLU A 86 -9.24 -3.89 0.11
C GLU A 86 -10.48 -3.89 1.03
N SER A 87 -11.68 -4.07 0.46
CA SER A 87 -12.96 -3.96 1.18
C SER A 87 -13.05 -2.65 1.96
N TYR A 88 -12.78 -1.54 1.28
CA TYR A 88 -12.89 -0.19 1.83
C TYR A 88 -14.35 0.26 1.93
N PRO A 89 -14.77 0.88 3.06
CA PRO A 89 -13.98 1.21 4.24
C PRO A 89 -14.01 0.17 5.39
N GLU A 90 -14.64 -0.99 5.22
CA GLU A 90 -14.93 -1.92 6.32
C GLU A 90 -13.70 -2.65 6.88
N GLN A 91 -12.85 -3.21 6.01
CA GLN A 91 -11.66 -3.96 6.42
C GLN A 91 -10.41 -3.09 6.46
N TYR A 92 -10.27 -2.22 5.47
CA TYR A 92 -9.21 -1.24 5.38
C TYR A 92 -9.82 0.15 5.17
N PHE A 93 -9.29 1.15 5.87
CA PHE A 93 -9.50 2.55 5.52
C PHE A 93 -8.31 3.05 4.69
N ARG A 94 -8.52 4.14 3.96
CA ARG A 94 -7.46 4.80 3.21
C ARG A 94 -7.13 6.15 3.82
N PHE A 95 -5.86 6.53 3.78
CA PHE A 95 -5.39 7.85 4.19
C PHE A 95 -4.24 8.29 3.28
N ILE A 96 -3.92 9.57 3.34
CA ILE A 96 -2.83 10.17 2.56
C ILE A 96 -1.62 10.38 3.45
N GLN A 97 -0.47 9.96 2.96
CA GLN A 97 0.82 10.23 3.59
C GLN A 97 1.90 10.52 2.54
N LYS A 98 2.93 11.27 2.95
CA LYS A 98 4.10 11.56 2.11
C LYS A 98 5.01 10.33 2.05
N ILE A 99 5.31 9.92 0.84
CA ILE A 99 6.26 8.84 0.52
C ILE A 99 7.48 9.47 -0.14
N ASP A 100 8.68 9.13 0.35
CA ASP A 100 9.92 9.49 -0.33
C ASP A 100 10.14 8.58 -1.53
N VAL A 101 10.12 9.16 -2.73
CA VAL A 101 10.46 8.52 -3.99
C VAL A 101 11.68 9.23 -4.56
N ASN A 102 12.86 8.61 -4.42
CA ASN A 102 14.14 9.12 -4.91
C ASN A 102 14.46 10.56 -4.42
N GLY A 103 14.25 10.84 -3.14
CA GLY A 103 14.49 12.13 -2.51
C GLY A 103 13.35 13.14 -2.69
N LYS A 104 12.21 12.74 -3.28
CA LYS A 104 11.04 13.59 -3.49
C LYS A 104 9.85 13.05 -2.71
N LEU A 105 9.24 13.91 -1.90
CA LEU A 105 8.04 13.58 -1.16
C LEU A 105 6.80 13.69 -2.06
N ILE A 106 6.12 12.56 -2.27
CA ILE A 106 4.88 12.45 -3.04
C ILE A 106 3.75 12.06 -2.10
N GLN A 107 2.62 12.77 -2.15
CA GLN A 107 1.42 12.39 -1.39
C GLN A 107 0.78 11.16 -2.05
N CYS A 108 0.70 10.06 -1.31
CA CYS A 108 0.15 8.81 -1.79
C CYS A 108 -1.01 8.35 -0.92
N ILE A 109 -1.99 7.70 -1.56
CA ILE A 109 -3.02 6.90 -0.91
C ILE A 109 -2.34 5.66 -0.31
N ILE A 110 -2.70 5.34 0.93
CA ILE A 110 -2.27 4.16 1.68
C ILE A 110 -3.51 3.51 2.28
N TYR A 111 -3.65 2.20 2.17
CA TYR A 111 -4.65 1.43 2.91
C TYR A 111 -4.06 0.97 4.24
N LYS A 112 -4.83 1.02 5.33
CA LYS A 112 -4.47 0.47 6.66
C LYS A 112 -5.70 -0.24 7.25
N MET A 113 -5.52 -1.37 7.94
CA MET A 113 -6.68 -2.11 8.45
C MET A 113 -7.44 -1.27 9.48
N THR A 114 -8.76 -1.41 9.47
CA THR A 114 -9.58 -0.93 10.59
C THR A 114 -9.23 -1.71 11.84
N LYS A 115 -9.32 -1.06 13.01
CA LYS A 115 -9.04 -1.70 14.29
C LYS A 115 -9.88 -2.96 14.49
N GLU A 116 -11.16 -2.90 14.16
CA GLU A 116 -12.09 -4.02 14.31
C GLU A 116 -11.72 -5.22 13.44
N TYR A 117 -11.30 -4.99 12.18
CA TYR A 117 -10.87 -6.07 11.32
C TYR A 117 -9.53 -6.64 11.77
N ARG A 118 -8.57 -5.78 12.12
CA ARG A 118 -7.25 -6.21 12.62
C ARG A 118 -7.38 -7.06 13.89
N ASP A 119 -8.20 -6.64 14.85
CA ASP A 119 -8.41 -7.38 16.11
C ASP A 119 -8.96 -8.79 15.87
N LYS A 120 -9.79 -8.98 14.84
CA LYS A 120 -10.30 -10.30 14.43
C LYS A 120 -9.26 -11.17 13.72
N LYS A 121 -8.19 -10.57 13.17
CA LYS A 121 -7.19 -11.25 12.32
C LYS A 121 -5.79 -11.34 12.92
N LYS A 122 -5.49 -10.65 14.02
CA LYS A 122 -4.15 -10.54 14.64
C LYS A 122 -3.43 -11.86 14.97
N ASN A 123 -4.16 -12.97 15.12
CA ASN A 123 -3.58 -14.29 15.42
C ASN A 123 -3.52 -15.22 14.20
N ILE A 124 -3.82 -14.69 13.00
CA ILE A 124 -3.76 -15.45 11.75
C ILE A 124 -2.50 -15.00 11.03
N HIS A 125 -1.59 -15.94 10.77
CA HIS A 125 -0.39 -15.67 9.99
C HIS A 125 -0.69 -15.60 8.49
N TYR A 126 0.19 -14.97 7.74
CA TYR A 126 0.21 -14.98 6.28
C TYR A 126 0.19 -16.42 5.80
N SER A 127 -0.65 -16.69 4.82
CA SER A 127 -0.53 -17.92 4.05
C SER A 127 0.78 -17.89 3.26
N GLU A 128 1.33 -19.05 2.92
CA GLU A 128 2.55 -19.12 2.11
C GLU A 128 2.35 -18.50 0.72
N GLU A 129 1.15 -18.61 0.15
CA GLU A 129 0.81 -17.97 -1.12
C GLU A 129 0.88 -16.44 -1.00
N TYR A 130 0.39 -15.88 0.11
CA TYR A 130 0.46 -14.44 0.35
C TYR A 130 1.92 -13.98 0.52
N LYS A 131 2.72 -14.70 1.31
CA LYS A 131 4.15 -14.42 1.47
C LYS A 131 4.88 -14.46 0.12
N CYS A 132 4.68 -15.51 -0.67
CA CYS A 132 5.27 -15.65 -2.00
C CYS A 132 4.91 -14.48 -2.91
N ALA A 133 3.64 -14.06 -2.92
CA ALA A 133 3.21 -12.92 -3.72
C ALA A 133 3.91 -11.62 -3.30
N CYS A 134 3.99 -11.34 -2.00
CA CYS A 134 4.65 -10.15 -1.46
C CYS A 134 6.18 -10.18 -1.70
N ARG A 135 6.84 -11.30 -1.43
CA ARG A 135 8.28 -11.50 -1.68
C ARG A 135 8.62 -11.29 -3.15
N LYS A 136 7.89 -11.94 -4.06
CA LYS A 136 8.05 -11.75 -5.50
C LYS A 136 7.89 -10.27 -5.89
N GLY A 137 6.86 -9.61 -5.36
CA GLY A 137 6.65 -8.17 -5.61
C GLY A 137 7.79 -7.29 -5.10
N ALA A 138 8.37 -7.62 -3.94
CA ALA A 138 9.51 -6.90 -3.40
C ALA A 138 10.78 -7.14 -4.23
N GLU A 139 11.11 -8.41 -4.51
CA GLU A 139 12.29 -8.83 -5.26
C GLU A 139 12.31 -8.29 -6.69
N ASP A 140 11.20 -8.44 -7.43
CA ASP A 140 11.07 -7.96 -8.82
C ASP A 140 11.26 -6.43 -8.94
N ASN A 141 11.15 -5.70 -7.83
CA ASN A 141 11.26 -4.24 -7.78
C ASN A 141 12.46 -3.75 -6.94
N GLY A 142 13.37 -4.64 -6.52
CA GLY A 142 14.56 -4.26 -5.74
C GLY A 142 14.23 -3.66 -4.36
N ILE A 143 13.11 -4.06 -3.77
CA ILE A 143 12.66 -3.67 -2.45
C ILE A 143 13.10 -4.75 -1.44
N PRO A 144 13.71 -4.39 -0.30
CA PRO A 144 14.00 -5.34 0.77
C PRO A 144 12.71 -6.01 1.26
N SER A 145 12.63 -7.34 1.20
CA SER A 145 11.47 -8.07 1.70
C SER A 145 11.46 -8.15 3.23
N VAL A 146 10.29 -7.92 3.80
CA VAL A 146 9.96 -8.18 5.21
C VAL A 146 8.96 -9.34 5.36
N PHE A 147 8.61 -9.98 4.24
CA PHE A 147 7.68 -11.12 4.13
C PHE A 147 8.42 -12.43 4.05
#